data_AF-A0A7C6WPS2-F1
#
_entry.id   AF-A0A7C6WPS2-F1
#
_cell.length_a   1.000
_cell.length_b   1.000
_cell.length_c   1.000
_cell.angle_alpha   90.00
_cell.angle_beta   90.00
_cell.angle_gamma   90.00
#
_symmetry.space_group_name_H-M   'P 1'
#
loop_
_entity.id
_entity.type
_entity.pdbx_description
1 polymer ?
#
loop_
_entity_poly.entity_id
_entity_poly.type
_entity_poly.pdbx_seq_one_letter_code
_entity_poly.pdbx_strand_id
1 'polypeptide(L)' 'MKERKRERLYRVWHTDKKICSKFDEKQISKVTASNVKEAKHKVQEMFPGHRVTSVWLIEK' A
#
# COMPACT_ATOMS: atom_id res chain seq x y z
N MET A 1 -10.43 8.76 -25.05
CA MET A 1 -9.06 8.23 -25.08
C MET A 1 -8.92 7.18 -23.99
N LYS A 2 -8.64 5.91 -24.34
CA LYS A 2 -8.34 4.87 -23.34
C LYS A 2 -6.96 5.19 -22.76
N GLU A 3 -6.93 5.90 -21.63
CA GLU A 3 -5.72 6.10 -20.85
C GLU A 3 -5.10 4.73 -20.62
N ARG A 4 -3.92 4.50 -21.21
CA ARG A 4 -3.06 3.37 -20.84
C ARG A 4 -2.82 3.56 -19.34
N LYS A 5 -3.58 2.85 -18.49
CA LYS A 5 -3.35 2.80 -17.05
C LYS A 5 -1.93 2.26 -16.90
N ARG A 6 -0.96 3.15 -16.80
CA ARG A 6 0.42 2.78 -16.47
C ARG A 6 0.32 2.21 -15.07
N GLU A 7 0.36 0.89 -15.00
CA GLU A 7 0.45 0.20 -13.73
C GLU A 7 1.80 0.56 -13.14
N ARG A 8 1.76 1.18 -11.97
CA ARG A 8 2.91 1.70 -11.26
C ARG A 8 3.17 0.84 -10.05
N LEU A 9 4.45 0.63 -9.71
CA LEU A 9 4.80 -0.13 -8.52
C LEU A 9 4.80 0.78 -7.29
N TYR A 10 3.96 0.46 -6.31
CA TYR A 10 3.88 1.14 -5.03
C TYR A 10 4.45 0.28 -3.91
N ARG A 11 5.20 0.90 -3.00
CA ARG A 11 5.57 0.36 -1.70
C ARG A 11 4.59 0.85 -0.66
N VAL A 12 3.97 -0.05 0.06
CA VAL A 12 2.98 0.26 1.08
C VAL A 12 3.48 -0.29 2.41
N TRP A 13 3.58 0.58 3.41
CA TRP A 13 3.83 0.20 4.79
C TRP A 13 2.49 0.03 5.49
N HIS A 14 2.31 -1.10 6.15
CA HIS A 14 1.11 -1.42 6.89
C HIS A 14 1.47 -2.17 8.17
N THR A 15 0.58 -2.13 9.16
CA THR A 15 0.78 -2.80 10.45
C THR A 15 -0.53 -3.41 10.91
N ASP A 16 -0.46 -4.58 11.52
CA ASP A 16 -1.61 -5.28 12.10
C ASP A 16 -2.12 -4.59 13.38
N LYS A 17 -1.25 -3.84 14.07
CA LYS A 17 -1.63 -3.22 15.34
C LYS A 17 -2.45 -1.95 15.14
N LYS A 18 -3.58 -1.87 15.87
CA LYS A 18 -4.42 -0.65 15.97
C LYS A 18 -3.65 0.55 16.53
N ILE A 19 -2.69 0.29 17.42
CA ILE A 19 -1.83 1.29 18.05
C ILE A 19 -0.44 1.14 17.44
N CYS A 20 -0.02 2.10 16.61
CA CYS A 20 1.30 2.09 15.99
C CYS A 20 2.33 2.60 17.01
N SER A 21 2.94 1.70 17.79
CA SER A 21 4.07 2.05 18.65
C SER A 21 5.35 2.20 17.82
N LYS A 22 6.38 2.86 18.37
CA LYS A 22 7.71 2.96 17.73
C LYS A 22 8.38 1.58 17.55
N PHE A 23 7.95 0.59 18.34
CA PHE A 23 8.46 -0.79 18.31
C PHE A 23 7.61 -1.74 17.48
N ASP A 24 6.57 -1.25 16.80
CA ASP A 24 5.74 -2.10 15.98
C ASP A 24 6.45 -2.51 14.69
N GLU A 25 6.43 -3.81 14.42
CA GLU A 25 6.84 -4.35 13.13
C GLU A 25 5.91 -3.82 12.04
N LYS A 26 6.46 -2.93 11.22
CA LYS A 26 5.80 -2.43 10.02
C LYS A 26 6.10 -3.39 8.89
N GLN A 27 5.05 -3.98 8.34
CA GLN A 27 5.16 -4.78 7.14
C GLN A 27 5.19 -3.89 5.91
N ILE A 28 5.85 -4.40 4.87
CA ILE A 28 6.08 -3.69 3.63
C ILE A 28 5.58 -4.57 2.50
N SER A 29 4.54 -4.12 1.83
CA SER A 29 3.97 -4.78 0.65
C SER A 29 4.27 -3.97 -0.61
N LYS A 30 4.69 -4.65 -1.67
CA LYS A 30 4.84 -4.03 -2.99
C LYS A 30 3.62 -4.40 -3.83
N VAL A 31 2.89 -3.41 -4.33
CA VAL A 31 1.67 -3.61 -5.13
C VAL A 31 1.73 -2.79 -6.40
N THR A 32 1.35 -3.39 -7.51
CA THR A 32 1.09 -2.66 -8.75
C THR A 32 -0.29 -2.02 -8.68
N ALA A 33 -0.36 -0.72 -8.94
CA ALA A 33 -1.61 0.01 -8.95
C ALA A 33 -1.54 1.19 -9.92
N SER A 34 -2.70 1.67 -10.34
CA SER A 34 -2.80 2.85 -11.19
C SER A 34 -2.63 4.16 -10.38
N ASN A 35 -2.95 4.11 -9.08
CA ASN A 35 -2.91 5.26 -8.17
C ASN A 35 -2.74 4.82 -6.70
N VAL A 36 -2.52 5.79 -5.82
CA VAL A 36 -2.32 5.56 -4.38
C VAL A 36 -3.56 4.96 -3.70
N LYS A 37 -4.79 5.31 -4.12
CA LYS A 37 -6.01 4.75 -3.52
C LYS A 37 -6.13 3.25 -3.82
N GLU A 38 -5.88 2.86 -5.07
CA GLU A 38 -5.88 1.48 -5.51
C GLU A 38 -4.75 0.67 -4.84
N ALA A 39 -3.56 1.27 -4.66
CA ALA A 39 -2.48 0.65 -3.90
C ALA A 39 -2.86 0.37 -2.43
N LYS A 40 -3.52 1.34 -1.77
CA LYS A 40 -4.03 1.15 -0.40
C LYS A 40 -5.10 0.05 -0.36
N HIS A 41 -6.03 0.09 -1.31
CA HIS A 41 -7.12 -0.88 -1.38
C HIS A 41 -6.60 -2.30 -1.54
N LYS A 42 -5.68 -2.53 -2.48
CA LYS A 42 -5.05 -3.86 -2.67
C LYS A 42 -4.38 -4.38 -1.40
N VAL A 43 -3.67 -3.52 -0.67
CA VAL A 43 -3.04 -3.92 0.61
C VAL A 43 -4.07 -4.17 1.68
N GLN A 44 -5.16 -3.42 1.72
CA GLN A 44 -6.25 -3.64 2.65
C GLN A 44 -7.07 -4.89 2.31
N GLU A 45 -7.18 -5.27 1.03
CA GLU A 45 -7.80 -6.53 0.60
C GLU A 45 -6.93 -7.74 0.97
N MET A 46 -5.60 -7.62 0.83
CA MET A 46 -4.66 -8.66 1.27
C MET A 46 -4.55 -8.74 2.80
N PHE A 47 -4.68 -7.60 3.48
CA PHE A 47 -4.52 -7.47 4.93
C PHE A 47 -5.66 -6.63 5.54
N PRO A 48 -6.88 -7.17 5.63
CA PRO A 48 -8.05 -6.41 6.09
C PRO A 48 -7.97 -5.95 7.55
N GLY A 49 -7.18 -6.64 8.38
CA GLY A 49 -6.88 -6.23 9.75
C GLY A 49 -5.79 -5.17 9.86
N HIS A 50 -4.99 -4.95 8.81
CA HIS A 50 -3.83 -4.07 8.89
C HIS A 50 -4.19 -2.64 8.52
N ARG A 51 -3.64 -1.69 9.27
CA ARG A 51 -3.70 -0.27 8.96
C ARG A 51 -2.54 0.13 8.05
N VAL A 52 -2.84 0.74 6.92
CA VAL A 52 -1.81 1.35 6.05
C VAL A 52 -1.27 2.63 6.71
N THR A 53 0.04 2.68 6.92
CA THR A 53 0.74 3.83 7.53
C THR A 53 1.36 4.75 6.50
N SER A 54 1.89 4.22 5.39
CA SER A 54 2.56 5.03 4.35
C SER A 54 2.51 4.34 3.00
N VAL A 55 2.50 5.13 1.92
CA VAL A 55 2.53 4.62 0.54
C VAL A 55 3.51 5.45 -0.26
N TRP A 56 4.44 4.79 -0.95
CA TRP A 56 5.44 5.41 -1.80
C TRP A 56 5.35 4.83 -3.20
N LEU A 57 5.50 5.68 -4.21
CA LEU A 57 5.65 5.26 -5.60
C LEU A 57 7.11 4.90 -5.85
N ILE A 58 7.38 3.65 -6.25
CA ILE A 58 8.72 3.16 -6.55
C ILE A 58 9.01 3.30 -8.05
N GLU A 59 8.06 2.96 -8.91
CA GLU A 59 8.27 2.87 -10.37
C GLU A 59 7.09 3.45 -11.15
N LYS A 60 7.39 4.19 -12.24
CA LYS A 60 6.44 5.05 -12.97
C LYS A 60 6.07 4.56 -14.36
#